data_AF-A0A1E4BAX8-F1
#
_entry.id   AF-A0A1E4BAX8-F1
#
_cell.length_a   1.000
_cell.length_b   1.000
_cell.length_c   1.000
_cell.angle_alpha   90.00
_cell.angle_beta   90.00
_cell.angle_gamma   90.00
#
_symmetry.space_group_name_H-M   'P 1'
#
loop_
_entity.id
_entity.type
_entity.pdbx_description
1 polymer ?
#
loop_
_entity_poly.entity_id
_entity_poly.type
_entity_poly.pdbx_seq_one_letter_code
_entity_poly.pdbx_strand_id
1 'polypeptide(L)'
;MGRFFLAVMAACAELELGNVRERTRLALAHKRARGDRLGATPIGFRTASPGAPMTPNEAELPTVRRLLDLCSNDLPFTHVARILTMEGHRAKRGGQWHSAAVRRVWLARERYAALLAPDVDMVGKTIQKSGHGQRQRPPGL
;
A
#
# COMPACT_ATOMS: atom_id res chain seq x y z
N MET A 1 13.35 39.02 -30.12
CA MET A 1 14.04 38.94 -28.81
C MET A 1 13.24 38.26 -27.70
N GLY A 2 11.91 38.16 -27.75
CA GLY A 2 11.11 37.57 -26.64
C GLY A 2 11.26 36.05 -26.42
N ARG A 3 11.55 35.26 -27.46
CA ARG A 3 11.56 33.78 -27.37
C ARG A 3 12.67 33.23 -26.46
N PHE A 4 13.83 33.87 -26.43
CA PHE A 4 14.94 33.47 -25.56
C PHE A 4 14.60 33.70 -24.09
N PHE A 5 14.08 34.89 -23.77
CA PHE A 5 13.65 35.21 -22.41
C PHE A 5 12.56 34.24 -21.92
N LEU A 6 11.56 33.94 -22.76
CA LEU A 6 10.53 32.95 -22.43
C LEU A 6 11.11 31.55 -22.21
N ALA A 7 12.10 31.13 -23.00
CA ALA A 7 12.75 29.83 -22.82
C ALA A 7 13.52 29.75 -21.49
N VAL A 8 14.23 30.83 -21.11
CA VAL A 8 14.94 30.91 -19.83
C VAL A 8 13.96 30.89 -18.65
N MET A 9 12.84 31.62 -18.75
CA MET A 9 11.80 31.62 -17.72
C MET A 9 11.12 30.25 -17.59
N ALA A 10 10.87 29.56 -18.70
CA ALA A 10 10.32 28.21 -18.68
C ALA A 10 11.28 27.22 -18.00
N ALA A 11 12.58 27.27 -18.33
CA ALA A 11 13.59 26.42 -17.70
C ALA A 11 13.71 26.70 -16.18
N CYS A 12 13.63 27.96 -15.77
CA CYS A 12 13.62 28.34 -14.36
C CYS A 12 12.37 27.80 -13.63
N ALA A 13 11.19 27.92 -14.25
CA ALA A 13 9.95 27.39 -13.68
C ALA A 13 9.98 25.85 -13.54
N GLU A 14 10.56 25.15 -14.51
CA GLU A 14 10.75 23.69 -14.45
C GLU A 14 11.70 23.29 -13.31
N LEU A 15 12.80 24.03 -13.13
CA LEU A 15 13.74 23.81 -12.04
C LEU A 15 13.08 23.97 -10.67
N GLU A 16 12.35 25.07 -10.47
CA GLU A 16 11.64 25.33 -9.20
C GLU A 16 10.58 24.26 -8.92
N LEU A 17 9.85 23.83 -9.93
CA LEU A 17 8.89 22.74 -9.79
C LEU A 17 9.58 21.42 -9.41
N GLY A 18 10.74 21.13 -9.99
CA GLY A 18 11.59 20.00 -9.63
C GLY A 18 11.99 20.05 -8.15
N ASN A 19 12.47 21.20 -7.68
CA ASN A 19 12.87 21.40 -6.29
C ASN A 19 11.71 21.24 -5.30
N VAL A 20 10.54 21.78 -5.60
CA VAL A 20 9.34 21.64 -4.76
C VAL A 20 8.90 20.18 -4.65
N ARG A 21 8.93 19.45 -5.78
CA ARG A 21 8.61 18.01 -5.81
C ARG A 21 9.58 17.21 -4.96
N GLU A 22 10.87 17.50 -5.06
CA GLU A 22 11.89 16.79 -4.30
C GLU A 22 11.78 17.07 -2.80
N ARG A 23 11.65 18.34 -2.39
CA ARG A 23 11.41 18.68 -0.97
C ARG A 23 10.18 17.99 -0.41
N THR A 24 9.09 17.93 -1.18
CA THR A 24 7.86 17.26 -0.76
C THR A 24 8.06 15.75 -0.63
N ARG A 25 8.76 15.13 -1.58
CA ARG A 25 9.10 13.70 -1.56
C ARG A 25 9.95 13.37 -0.33
N LEU A 26 11.00 14.15 -0.06
CA LEU A 26 11.87 13.98 1.10
C LEU A 26 11.11 14.17 2.42
N ALA A 27 10.28 15.21 2.53
CA ALA A 27 9.47 15.44 3.72
C ALA A 27 8.49 14.28 4.00
N LEU A 28 7.86 13.72 2.96
CA LEU A 28 6.99 12.55 3.08
C LEU A 28 7.76 11.27 3.41
N ALA A 29 8.95 11.07 2.83
CA ALA A 29 9.81 9.94 3.15
C ALA A 29 10.29 9.98 4.61
N HIS A 30 10.69 11.16 5.09
CA HIS A 30 11.08 11.38 6.48
C HIS A 30 9.93 11.10 7.45
N LYS A 31 8.73 11.63 7.16
CA LYS A 31 7.51 11.31 7.93
C LYS A 31 7.20 9.81 7.94
N ARG A 32 7.38 9.11 6.80
CA ARG A 32 7.19 7.66 6.71
C ARG A 32 8.18 6.90 7.59
N ALA A 33 9.46 7.30 7.58
CA ALA A 33 10.51 6.67 8.37
C ALA A 33 10.28 6.82 9.89
N ARG A 34 9.71 7.96 10.31
CA ARG A 34 9.32 8.18 11.72
C ARG A 34 8.02 7.47 12.13
N GLY A 35 7.32 6.81 11.20
CA GLY A 35 6.03 6.20 11.47
C GLY A 35 4.86 7.19 11.55
N ASP A 36 5.05 8.43 11.07
CA ASP A 36 4.02 9.46 11.08
C ASP A 36 2.88 9.13 10.10
N ARG A 37 1.66 9.55 10.46
CA ARG A 37 0.46 9.38 9.65
C ARG A 37 0.52 10.26 8.39
N LEU A 38 0.63 9.62 7.22
CA LEU A 38 0.61 10.30 5.89
C LEU A 38 -0.78 10.36 5.22
N GLY A 39 -1.83 9.95 5.93
CA GLY A 39 -3.20 9.88 5.39
C GLY A 39 -4.17 9.18 6.34
N ALA A 40 -5.02 8.30 5.80
CA ALA A 40 -5.89 7.47 6.64
C ALA A 40 -5.07 6.50 7.50
N THR A 41 -5.47 6.33 8.77
CA THR A 41 -4.84 5.36 9.69
C THR A 41 -5.01 3.95 9.12
N PRO A 42 -3.91 3.22 8.85
CA PRO A 42 -3.95 1.82 8.42
C PRO A 42 -4.61 0.91 9.46
N ILE A 43 -5.12 -0.24 9.00
CA ILE A 43 -5.53 -1.34 9.89
C ILE A 43 -4.32 -1.83 10.71
N GLY A 44 -4.54 -2.27 11.94
CA GLY A 44 -3.49 -2.64 12.89
C GLY A 44 -2.90 -1.47 13.67
N PHE A 45 -3.36 -0.24 13.41
CA PHE A 45 -2.91 0.97 14.11
C PHE A 45 -4.07 1.86 14.50
N ARG A 46 -3.89 2.65 15.57
CA ARG A 46 -4.78 3.73 15.98
C ARG A 46 -4.00 5.03 16.07
N THR A 47 -4.68 6.13 15.81
CA THR A 47 -4.14 7.48 15.97
C THR A 47 -5.07 8.22 16.90
N ALA A 48 -4.59 8.69 18.05
CA ALA A 48 -5.43 9.34 19.06
C ALA A 48 -5.99 10.70 18.58
N SER A 49 -5.20 11.47 17.84
CA SER A 49 -5.59 12.77 17.30
C SER A 49 -4.85 13.08 15.99
N PRO A 50 -5.30 14.03 15.17
CA PRO A 50 -4.57 14.44 13.97
C PRO A 50 -3.13 14.89 14.31
N GLY A 51 -2.14 14.22 13.73
CA GLY A 51 -0.72 14.52 13.98
C GLY A 51 -0.07 13.73 15.11
N ALA A 52 -0.83 12.97 15.90
CA ALA A 52 -0.27 12.04 16.88
C ALA A 52 0.44 10.86 16.18
N PRO A 53 1.46 10.27 16.83
CA PRO A 53 2.10 9.05 16.33
C PRO A 53 1.09 7.90 16.27
N MET A 54 1.30 7.02 15.30
CA MET A 54 0.49 5.81 15.16
C MET A 54 0.90 4.81 16.25
N THR A 55 -0.07 4.31 17.00
CA THR A 55 0.15 3.25 18.00
C THR A 55 -0.46 1.93 17.51
N PRO A 56 0.14 0.77 17.79
CA PRO A 56 -0.44 -0.52 17.42
C PRO A 56 -1.85 -0.71 18.02
N ASN A 57 -2.74 -1.36 17.25
CA ASN A 57 -4.03 -1.84 17.73
C ASN A 57 -4.06 -3.37 17.66
N GLU A 58 -3.81 -4.01 18.80
CA GLU A 58 -3.71 -5.47 18.91
C GLU A 58 -4.96 -6.20 18.44
N ALA A 59 -6.16 -5.64 18.62
CA ALA A 59 -7.41 -6.27 18.16
C ALA A 59 -7.48 -6.41 16.63
N GLU A 60 -6.76 -5.57 15.88
CA GLU A 60 -6.76 -5.58 14.42
C GLU A 60 -5.57 -6.35 13.82
N LEU A 61 -4.49 -6.56 14.58
CA LEU A 61 -3.28 -7.23 14.10
C LEU A 61 -3.51 -8.68 13.65
N PRO A 62 -4.37 -9.50 14.30
CA PRO A 62 -4.68 -10.85 13.81
C PRO A 62 -5.25 -10.87 12.38
N THR A 63 -6.10 -9.90 12.05
CA THR A 63 -6.65 -9.76 10.69
C THR A 63 -5.55 -9.44 9.68
N VAL A 64 -4.59 -8.58 10.07
CA VAL A 64 -3.43 -8.26 9.21
C VAL A 64 -2.55 -9.49 9.01
N ARG A 65 -2.26 -10.24 10.07
CA ARG A 65 -1.51 -11.50 9.99
C ARG A 65 -2.15 -12.45 8.99
N ARG A 66 -3.45 -12.74 9.18
CA ARG A 66 -4.21 -13.63 8.28
C ARG A 66 -4.17 -13.18 6.83
N LEU A 67 -4.29 -11.87 6.58
CA LEU A 67 -4.21 -11.30 5.24
C LEU A 67 -2.82 -11.53 4.61
N LEU A 68 -1.76 -11.28 5.37
CA LEU A 68 -0.39 -11.49 4.89
C LEU A 68 -0.12 -12.96 4.61
N ASP A 69 -0.53 -13.87 5.50
CA ASP A 69 -0.39 -15.31 5.31
C ASP A 69 -1.07 -15.78 4.02
N LEU A 70 -2.32 -15.35 3.80
CA LEU A 70 -3.06 -15.69 2.57
C LEU A 70 -2.38 -15.13 1.30
N CYS A 71 -1.82 -13.91 1.37
CA CYS A 71 -1.12 -13.32 0.23
C CYS A 71 0.25 -13.96 -0.03
N SER A 72 0.95 -14.43 1.02
CA SER A 72 2.22 -15.16 0.88
C SER A 72 2.05 -16.52 0.18
N ASN A 73 0.83 -17.07 0.16
CA ASN A 73 0.47 -18.27 -0.60
C ASN A 73 0.09 -17.98 -2.07
N ASP A 74 0.50 -16.83 -2.63
CA ASP A 74 0.24 -16.40 -4.02
C ASP A 74 -1.24 -16.37 -4.43
N LEU A 75 -2.15 -16.24 -3.46
CA LEU A 75 -3.58 -16.12 -3.75
C LEU A 75 -3.92 -14.77 -4.39
N PRO A 76 -4.82 -14.73 -5.39
CA PRO A 76 -5.33 -13.48 -5.95
C PRO A 76 -5.97 -12.61 -4.86
N PHE A 77 -5.71 -11.30 -4.88
CA PHE A 77 -6.24 -10.37 -3.86
C PHE A 77 -7.78 -10.38 -3.75
N THR A 78 -8.48 -10.71 -4.83
CA THR A 78 -9.95 -10.91 -4.82
C THR A 78 -10.37 -12.12 -4.00
N HIS A 79 -9.63 -13.23 -4.10
CA HIS A 79 -9.87 -14.41 -3.28
C HIS A 79 -9.55 -14.15 -1.81
N VAL A 80 -8.43 -13.50 -1.52
CA VAL A 80 -8.07 -13.11 -0.16
C VAL A 80 -9.16 -12.24 0.47
N ALA A 81 -9.65 -11.23 -0.26
CA ALA A 81 -10.74 -10.38 0.22
C ALA A 81 -12.03 -11.17 0.51
N ARG A 82 -12.36 -12.14 -0.33
CA ARG A 82 -13.52 -13.01 -0.10
C ARG A 82 -13.34 -13.87 1.15
N ILE A 83 -12.16 -14.51 1.30
CA ILE A 83 -11.83 -15.35 2.45
C ILE A 83 -11.96 -14.54 3.75
N LEU A 84 -11.31 -13.36 3.82
CA LEU A 84 -11.38 -12.51 5.00
C LEU A 84 -12.81 -12.08 5.34
N THR A 85 -13.62 -11.78 4.32
CA THR A 85 -15.04 -11.41 4.52
C THR A 85 -15.87 -12.60 5.04
N MET A 86 -15.65 -13.80 4.50
CA MET A 86 -16.34 -15.03 4.94
C MET A 86 -15.92 -15.45 6.35
N GLU A 87 -14.65 -15.26 6.70
CA GLU A 87 -14.10 -15.50 8.05
C GLU A 87 -14.57 -14.44 9.07
N GLY A 88 -15.33 -13.43 8.65
CA GLY A 88 -15.87 -12.39 9.53
C GLY A 88 -14.87 -11.31 9.93
N HIS A 89 -13.68 -11.28 9.32
CA HIS A 89 -12.70 -10.23 9.56
C HIS A 89 -13.22 -8.89 9.03
N ARG A 90 -13.32 -7.89 9.91
CA ARG A 90 -13.80 -6.55 9.55
C ARG A 90 -12.67 -5.67 8.99
N ALA A 91 -12.97 -4.93 7.93
CA ALA A 91 -12.08 -3.88 7.45
C ALA A 91 -12.03 -2.69 8.44
N LYS A 92 -11.00 -1.83 8.33
CA LYS A 92 -10.73 -0.72 9.27
C LYS A 92 -11.92 0.23 9.52
N ARG A 93 -12.74 0.51 8.50
CA ARG A 93 -13.92 1.39 8.60
C ARG A 93 -15.23 0.59 8.75
N GLY A 94 -15.13 -0.69 9.08
CA GLY A 94 -16.22 -1.64 8.99
C GLY A 94 -16.46 -2.13 7.55
N GLY A 95 -17.39 -3.08 7.42
CA GLY A 95 -17.77 -3.67 6.14
C GLY A 95 -16.85 -4.78 5.65
N GLN A 96 -17.11 -5.20 4.41
CA GLN A 96 -16.43 -6.29 3.71
C GLN A 96 -15.04 -5.89 3.19
N TRP A 97 -14.19 -6.90 2.97
CA TRP A 97 -12.90 -6.70 2.35
C TRP A 97 -13.03 -6.57 0.83
N HIS A 98 -12.24 -5.64 0.28
CA HIS A 98 -12.11 -5.44 -1.16
C HIS A 98 -10.67 -5.69 -1.60
N SER A 99 -10.47 -6.17 -2.83
CA SER A 99 -9.14 -6.49 -3.38
C SER A 99 -8.16 -5.30 -3.32
N ALA A 100 -8.65 -4.08 -3.56
CA ALA A 100 -7.85 -2.85 -3.45
C ALA A 100 -7.34 -2.59 -2.03
N ALA A 101 -8.14 -2.91 -1.00
CA ALA A 101 -7.73 -2.80 0.39
C ALA A 101 -6.67 -3.85 0.74
N VAL A 102 -6.87 -5.09 0.29
CA VAL A 102 -5.89 -6.18 0.45
C VAL A 102 -4.54 -5.81 -0.17
N ARG A 103 -4.55 -5.41 -1.44
CA ARG A 103 -3.33 -4.97 -2.15
C ARG A 103 -2.61 -3.84 -1.40
N ARG A 104 -3.36 -2.88 -0.85
CA ARG A 104 -2.77 -1.77 -0.10
C ARG A 104 -2.04 -2.24 1.16
N VAL A 105 -2.62 -3.20 1.90
CA VAL A 105 -1.98 -3.79 3.09
C VAL A 105 -0.74 -4.59 2.69
N TRP A 106 -0.85 -5.44 1.66
CA TRP A 106 0.25 -6.27 1.15
C TRP A 106 1.46 -5.45 0.68
N LEU A 107 1.23 -4.37 -0.08
CA LEU A 107 2.31 -3.48 -0.52
C LEU A 107 2.96 -2.71 0.66
N ALA A 108 2.26 -2.56 1.76
CA ALA A 108 2.76 -1.91 2.98
C ALA A 108 3.20 -2.92 4.05
N ARG A 109 3.42 -4.19 3.71
CA ARG A 109 3.75 -5.28 4.65
C ARG A 109 4.95 -4.99 5.56
N GLU A 110 5.96 -4.28 5.05
CA GLU A 110 7.16 -3.88 5.83
C GLU A 110 6.81 -3.07 7.09
N ARG A 111 5.71 -2.31 7.07
CA ARG A 111 5.21 -1.59 8.26
C ARG A 111 4.88 -2.54 9.42
N TYR A 112 4.43 -3.75 9.10
CA TYR A 112 3.94 -4.71 10.08
C TYR A 112 5.03 -5.70 10.50
N ALA A 113 6.21 -5.68 9.87
CA ALA A 113 7.29 -6.62 10.13
C ALA A 113 7.67 -6.70 11.61
N ALA A 114 7.91 -5.54 12.24
CA ALA A 114 8.28 -5.47 13.66
C ALA A 114 7.13 -5.84 14.61
N LEU A 115 5.87 -5.82 14.16
CA LEU A 115 4.69 -6.08 14.98
C LEU A 115 4.18 -7.53 14.85
N LEU A 116 4.59 -8.26 13.82
CA LEU A 116 4.07 -9.59 13.49
C LEU A 116 5.13 -10.71 13.49
N ALA A 117 6.42 -10.41 13.60
CA ALA A 117 7.49 -11.42 13.71
C ALA A 117 7.34 -12.27 14.99
N PRO A 118 7.53 -13.62 14.94
CA PRO A 118 8.43 -14.35 14.02
C PRO A 118 7.79 -15.29 12.98
N ASP A 119 6.46 -15.41 12.86
CA ASP A 119 5.82 -16.56 12.19
C ASP A 119 5.30 -16.34 10.76
N VAL A 120 5.52 -15.16 10.17
CA VAL A 120 5.00 -14.84 8.82
C VAL A 120 6.16 -14.73 7.85
N ASP A 121 6.24 -15.64 6.88
CA ASP A 121 7.19 -15.56 5.77
C ASP A 121 6.90 -14.30 4.92
N MET A 122 7.55 -13.19 5.26
CA MET A 122 7.41 -11.87 4.61
C MET A 122 8.39 -11.67 3.43
N VAL A 123 9.28 -12.64 3.20
CA VAL A 123 10.22 -12.63 2.07
C VAL A 123 9.46 -13.08 0.82
N GLY A 124 8.83 -12.10 0.17
CA GLY A 124 8.22 -12.30 -1.13
C GLY A 124 9.25 -12.90 -2.08
N LYS A 125 9.05 -14.17 -2.46
CA LYS A 125 9.74 -14.78 -3.58
C LYS A 125 9.57 -13.85 -4.78
N THR A 126 10.70 -13.47 -5.34
CA THR A 126 10.88 -12.67 -6.54
C THR A 126 9.75 -12.88 -7.53
N ILE A 127 9.13 -11.78 -7.96
CA ILE A 127 8.15 -11.72 -9.05
C ILE A 127 8.76 -12.43 -10.28
N GLN A 128 8.47 -13.72 -10.45
CA GLN A 128 8.57 -14.35 -11.76
C GLN A 128 7.29 -13.98 -12.51
N LYS A 129 7.46 -13.08 -13.48
CA LYS A 129 6.48 -12.79 -14.51
C LYS A 129 6.05 -14.12 -15.15
N SER A 130 4.86 -14.61 -14.82
CA SER A 130 4.19 -15.62 -15.64
C SER A 130 3.02 -14.97 -16.34
N GLY A 131 3.06 -15.03 -17.67
CA GLY A 131 2.18 -14.33 -18.59
C GLY A 131 0.71 -14.68 -18.35
N HIS A 132 -0.13 -13.65 -18.43
CA HIS A 132 -1.57 -13.81 -18.50
C HIS A 132 -1.90 -14.54 -19.81
N GLY A 133 -2.14 -15.85 -19.70
CA GLY A 133 -2.59 -16.71 -20.79
C GLY A 133 -3.87 -16.15 -21.42
N GLN A 134 -3.81 -15.98 -22.73
CA GLN A 134 -4.95 -15.62 -23.56
C GLN A 134 -6.09 -16.61 -23.32
N ARG A 135 -7.26 -16.08 -22.92
CA ARG A 135 -8.51 -16.83 -23.00
C ARG A 135 -8.88 -16.96 -24.48
N GLN A 136 -8.65 -18.15 -25.03
CA GLN A 136 -9.20 -18.57 -26.32
C GLN A 136 -10.73 -18.56 -26.24
N ARG A 137 -11.37 -17.95 -27.24
CA ARG A 137 -12.80 -18.15 -27.55
C ARG A 137 -12.96 -19.57 -28.12
N PRO A 138 -13.95 -20.37 -27.69
CA PRO A 138 -14.30 -21.58 -28.42
C PRO A 138 -15.02 -21.23 -29.75
N PRO A 139 -14.80 -22.00 -30.83
CA PRO A 139 -15.53 -21.84 -32.08
C PRO A 139 -16.85 -22.64 -32.05
N GLY A 140 -17.89 -22.05 -32.65
CA GLY A 140 -18.98 -22.78 -33.31
C GLY A 140 -20.17 -23.23 -32.46
N LEU A 141 -21.30 -22.55 -32.66
CA LEU A 141 -22.50 -23.11 -33.31
C LEU A 141 -23.24 -21.96 -34.02
#